data_AF-A0A8T7E435-F1
#
_entry.id   AF-A0A8T7E435-F1
#
_cell.length_a   1.000
_cell.length_b   1.000
_cell.length_c   1.000
_cell.angle_alpha   90.00
_cell.angle_beta   90.00
_cell.angle_gamma   90.00
#
_symmetry.space_group_name_H-M   'P 1'
#
loop_
_entity.id
_entity.type
_entity.pdbx_description
1 polymer ?
#
loop_
_entity_poly.entity_id
_entity_poly.type
_entity_poly.pdbx_seq_one_letter_code
_entity_poly.pdbx_strand_id
1 'polypeptide(L)'
;MSRLPAVTDAGGRAEAESRARSRAGNLACVGLGANLDEPVRQVTRALKELDAIAGATVTRVSSLYRTPPLGPGDQPDYVNAVAELSCTIGPHALLDALQAIENAHGRRRGAVRWTPRTLDLDLLLYGNQVIADERLTVPHRELANRAFVLVPLNELDSDKVIPGQPPLAELLAAIDTSGIVPIPPPEAEEFFGETGR
;
A
#
# COMPACT_ATOMS: atom_id res chain seq x y z
N MET A 1 -17.89 -45.68 41.18
CA MET A 1 -17.41 -45.73 39.78
C MET A 1 -18.37 -44.92 38.93
N SER A 2 -17.94 -43.77 38.38
CA SER A 2 -18.25 -43.34 37.01
C SER A 2 -17.71 -41.91 36.83
N ARG A 3 -16.62 -41.76 36.06
CA ARG A 3 -16.10 -40.48 35.58
C ARG A 3 -16.83 -40.13 34.29
N LEU A 4 -17.42 -38.94 34.22
CA LEU A 4 -17.88 -38.35 32.95
C LEU A 4 -16.66 -37.88 32.14
N PRO A 5 -16.65 -38.01 30.79
CA PRO A 5 -15.58 -37.47 29.99
C PRO A 5 -15.81 -35.97 29.77
N ALA A 6 -14.73 -35.20 29.89
CA ALA A 6 -14.67 -33.81 29.47
C ALA A 6 -14.72 -33.76 27.94
N VAL A 7 -15.79 -33.18 27.39
CA VAL A 7 -15.86 -32.81 25.97
C VAL A 7 -15.04 -31.54 25.81
N THR A 8 -13.99 -31.61 24.99
CA THR A 8 -13.06 -30.51 24.74
C THR A 8 -13.69 -29.47 23.80
N ASP A 9 -13.80 -28.23 24.30
CA ASP A 9 -14.28 -27.01 23.63
C ASP A 9 -13.26 -26.45 22.59
N ALA A 10 -12.63 -27.32 21.80
CA ALA A 10 -11.66 -26.89 20.79
C ALA A 10 -12.34 -26.27 19.56
N GLY A 11 -13.59 -26.66 19.25
CA GLY A 11 -14.34 -26.18 18.09
C GLY A 11 -14.89 -24.76 18.24
N GLY A 12 -15.32 -24.36 19.44
CA GLY A 12 -15.93 -23.05 19.68
C GLY A 12 -14.94 -21.88 19.60
N ARG A 13 -13.69 -22.11 20.01
CA ARG A 13 -12.64 -21.07 19.97
C ARG A 13 -12.15 -20.78 18.55
N ALA A 14 -11.95 -21.80 17.72
CA ALA A 14 -11.54 -21.61 16.33
C ALA A 14 -12.62 -20.91 15.48
N GLU A 15 -13.91 -21.20 15.72
CA GLU A 15 -15.02 -20.51 15.06
C GLU A 15 -15.21 -19.07 15.56
N ALA A 16 -15.01 -18.82 16.86
CA ALA A 16 -15.06 -17.48 17.44
C ALA A 16 -13.89 -16.62 16.98
N GLU A 17 -12.68 -17.17 16.87
CA GLU A 17 -11.49 -16.50 16.31
C GLU A 17 -11.66 -16.26 14.82
N SER A 18 -12.20 -17.20 14.06
CA SER A 18 -12.54 -17.03 12.64
C SER A 18 -13.60 -15.93 12.43
N ARG A 19 -14.62 -15.86 13.30
CA ARG A 19 -15.65 -14.81 13.30
C ARG A 19 -15.15 -13.45 13.82
N ALA A 20 -14.19 -13.42 14.73
CA ALA A 20 -13.55 -12.19 15.20
C ALA A 20 -12.58 -11.64 14.14
N ARG A 21 -11.84 -12.52 13.46
CA ARG A 21 -10.96 -12.20 12.33
C ARG A 21 -11.73 -11.85 11.06
N SER A 22 -12.99 -12.29 10.93
CA SER A 22 -13.91 -11.80 9.89
C SER A 22 -14.63 -10.50 10.25
N ARG A 23 -14.60 -10.08 11.52
CA ARG A 23 -15.12 -8.79 12.00
C ARG A 23 -14.07 -7.68 12.01
N ALA A 24 -12.80 -8.01 12.24
CA ALA A 24 -11.70 -7.12 11.94
C ALA A 24 -11.55 -7.09 10.41
N GLY A 25 -11.72 -5.92 9.79
CA GLY A 25 -11.54 -5.76 8.34
C GLY A 25 -10.18 -6.32 7.89
N ASN A 26 -10.10 -6.77 6.64
CA ASN A 26 -8.81 -7.19 6.08
C ASN A 26 -7.88 -5.97 5.98
N LEU A 27 -6.61 -6.14 6.33
CA LEU A 27 -5.62 -5.10 6.08
C LEU A 27 -5.21 -5.14 4.61
N ALA A 28 -5.30 -4.01 3.91
CA ALA A 28 -4.76 -3.85 2.56
C ALA A 28 -3.53 -2.96 2.60
N CYS A 29 -2.56 -3.21 1.71
CA CYS A 29 -1.46 -2.29 1.47
C CYS A 29 -1.59 -1.73 0.06
N VAL A 30 -1.52 -0.42 -0.08
CA VAL A 30 -1.61 0.30 -1.36
C VAL A 30 -0.31 1.06 -1.57
N GLY A 31 0.35 0.83 -2.70
CA GLY A 31 1.49 1.63 -3.15
C GLY A 31 1.00 2.86 -3.88
N LEU A 32 1.59 4.02 -3.58
CA LEU A 32 1.29 5.29 -4.22
C LEU A 32 2.55 5.79 -4.94
N GLY A 33 2.39 6.29 -6.16
CA GLY A 33 3.51 6.84 -6.95
C GLY A 33 3.09 8.00 -7.84
N ALA A 34 3.89 9.07 -7.88
CA ALA A 34 3.69 10.19 -8.79
C ALA A 34 5.04 10.77 -9.25
N ASN A 35 5.15 11.26 -10.48
CA ASN A 35 6.33 12.01 -10.94
C ASN A 35 6.01 13.23 -11.82
N LEU A 36 4.73 13.59 -11.93
CA LEU A 36 4.27 14.80 -12.61
C LEU A 36 3.44 15.69 -11.67
N ASP A 37 3.30 16.96 -12.04
CA ASP A 37 2.34 17.91 -11.48
C ASP A 37 2.32 17.96 -9.95
N GLU A 38 3.46 18.35 -9.36
CA GLU A 38 3.69 18.42 -7.91
C GLU A 38 3.53 17.06 -7.18
N PRO A 39 4.44 16.09 -7.41
CA PRO A 39 4.29 14.70 -6.94
C PRO A 39 3.99 14.53 -5.45
N VAL A 40 4.61 15.34 -4.57
CA VAL A 40 4.33 15.32 -3.12
C VAL A 40 2.87 15.68 -2.83
N ARG A 41 2.33 16.70 -3.51
CA ARG A 41 0.93 17.10 -3.37
C ARG A 41 -0.01 16.03 -3.92
N GLN A 42 0.33 15.41 -5.05
CA GLN A 42 -0.46 14.33 -5.65
C GLN A 42 -0.60 13.16 -4.68
N VAL A 43 0.52 12.68 -4.13
CA VAL A 43 0.52 11.55 -3.18
C VAL A 43 -0.21 11.93 -1.89
N THR A 44 0.02 13.12 -1.35
CA THR A 44 -0.65 13.57 -0.10
C THR A 44 -2.15 13.74 -0.29
N ARG A 45 -2.59 14.21 -1.45
CA ARG A 45 -4.01 14.29 -1.80
C ARG A 45 -4.61 12.89 -1.94
N ALA A 46 -3.94 11.99 -2.65
CA ALA A 46 -4.39 10.61 -2.82
C ALA A 46 -4.58 9.90 -1.48
N LEU A 47 -3.72 10.12 -0.48
CA LEU A 47 -3.89 9.57 0.87
C LEU A 47 -5.21 10.00 1.53
N LYS A 48 -5.62 11.27 1.36
CA LYS A 48 -6.91 11.75 1.88
C LYS A 48 -8.09 11.13 1.13
N GLU A 49 -7.93 10.91 -0.17
CA GLU A 49 -8.97 10.29 -1.00
C GLU A 49 -9.10 8.79 -0.71
N LEU A 50 -8.00 8.08 -0.41
CA LEU A 50 -8.02 6.71 0.08
C LEU A 50 -8.80 6.58 1.40
N ASP A 51 -8.59 7.50 2.34
CA ASP A 51 -9.29 7.49 3.64
C ASP A 51 -10.79 7.83 3.52
N ALA A 52 -11.19 8.45 2.40
CA ALA A 52 -12.58 8.75 2.09
C ALA A 52 -13.32 7.59 1.38
N ILE A 53 -12.64 6.49 1.03
CA ILE A 53 -13.26 5.33 0.38
C ILE A 53 -14.22 4.65 1.36
N ALA A 54 -15.48 4.51 0.97
CA ALA A 54 -16.47 3.80 1.78
C ALA A 54 -16.03 2.35 2.04
N GLY A 55 -15.92 1.99 3.32
CA GLY A 55 -15.49 0.66 3.74
C GLY A 55 -13.97 0.46 3.76
N ALA A 56 -13.17 1.51 3.61
CA ALA A 56 -11.75 1.51 3.89
C ALA A 56 -11.37 2.68 4.81
N THR A 57 -10.29 2.54 5.58
CA THR A 57 -9.76 3.60 6.44
C THR A 57 -8.24 3.46 6.46
N VAL A 58 -7.53 4.55 6.22
CA VAL A 58 -6.06 4.56 6.28
C VAL A 58 -5.64 4.45 7.74
N THR A 59 -4.95 3.37 8.09
CA THR A 59 -4.47 3.12 9.45
C THR A 59 -3.05 3.61 9.65
N ARG A 60 -2.22 3.50 8.61
CA ARG A 60 -0.80 3.86 8.65
C ARG A 60 -0.32 4.31 7.28
N VAL A 61 0.67 5.18 7.25
CA VAL A 61 1.35 5.63 6.03
C VAL A 61 2.85 5.64 6.28
N SER A 62 3.63 5.19 5.31
CA SER A 62 5.08 5.33 5.32
C SER A 62 5.49 6.80 5.19
N SER A 63 6.77 7.07 5.35
CA SER A 63 7.38 8.29 4.81
C SER A 63 7.15 8.39 3.30
N LEU A 64 7.25 9.60 2.77
CA LEU A 64 7.36 9.81 1.32
C LEU A 64 8.82 9.57 0.91
N TYR A 65 9.03 8.93 -0.23
CA TYR A 65 10.37 8.65 -0.74
C TYR A 65 10.55 9.21 -2.15
N ARG A 66 11.66 9.90 -2.37
CA ARG A 66 12.14 10.23 -3.72
C ARG A 66 12.91 9.02 -4.26
N THR A 67 12.56 8.59 -5.45
CA THR A 67 13.15 7.39 -6.05
C THR A 67 13.39 7.58 -7.55
N PRO A 68 14.48 7.04 -8.12
CA PRO A 68 14.71 7.12 -9.54
C PRO A 68 13.59 6.39 -10.31
N PRO A 69 13.26 6.85 -11.53
CA PRO A 69 12.24 6.20 -12.34
C PRO A 69 12.69 4.81 -12.80
N LEU A 70 11.75 3.86 -12.83
CA LEU A 70 11.95 2.63 -13.60
C LEU A 70 11.52 2.87 -15.05
N GLY A 71 12.35 2.46 -16.01
CA GLY A 71 11.97 2.42 -17.42
C GLY A 71 12.78 3.38 -18.31
N PRO A 72 12.48 3.39 -19.61
CA PRO A 72 13.29 4.10 -20.60
C PRO A 72 13.05 5.61 -20.57
N GLY A 73 14.09 6.36 -20.94
CA GLY A 73 14.02 7.80 -21.17
C GLY A 73 14.39 8.65 -19.97
N ASP A 74 14.57 9.95 -20.23
CA ASP A 74 14.77 10.97 -19.20
C ASP A 74 13.40 11.37 -18.66
N GLN A 75 13.14 11.03 -17.40
CA GLN A 75 11.90 11.39 -16.71
C GLN A 75 12.19 11.79 -15.26
N PRO A 76 11.35 12.64 -14.65
CA PRO A 76 11.56 13.07 -13.27
C PRO A 76 11.51 11.89 -12.30
N ASP A 77 12.24 12.05 -11.18
CA ASP A 77 12.13 11.17 -10.03
C ASP A 77 10.67 11.04 -9.56
N TYR A 78 10.34 9.85 -9.07
CA TYR A 78 9.05 9.58 -8.45
C TYR A 78 9.07 9.96 -6.98
N VAL A 79 7.91 10.41 -6.50
CA VAL A 79 7.54 10.34 -5.09
C VAL A 79 6.71 9.08 -4.89
N ASN A 80 7.19 8.18 -4.04
CA ASN A 80 6.53 6.93 -3.69
C ASN A 80 6.21 6.85 -2.19
N ALA A 81 5.14 6.14 -1.86
CA ALA A 81 4.75 5.82 -0.48
C ALA A 81 3.95 4.51 -0.44
N VAL A 82 3.77 3.95 0.75
CA VAL A 82 2.83 2.85 1.00
C VAL A 82 1.86 3.26 2.11
N ALA A 83 0.59 2.99 1.89
CA ALA A 83 -0.47 3.14 2.89
C ALA A 83 -1.01 1.77 3.30
N GLU A 84 -1.24 1.56 4.59
CA GLU A 84 -1.99 0.44 5.14
C GLU A 84 -3.43 0.89 5.42
N LEU A 85 -4.40 0.10 4.98
CA LEU A 85 -5.82 0.38 5.11
C LEU A 85 -6.50 -0.78 5.86
N SER A 86 -7.43 -0.45 6.76
CA SER A 86 -8.40 -1.43 7.26
C SER A 86 -9.62 -1.46 6.34
N CYS A 87 -9.94 -2.63 5.79
CA CYS A 87 -10.94 -2.78 4.74
C CYS A 87 -12.07 -3.74 5.12
N THR A 88 -13.30 -3.25 4.97
CA THR A 88 -14.53 -4.07 4.88
C THR A 88 -15.01 -4.19 3.43
N ILE A 89 -14.60 -3.27 2.54
CA ILE A 89 -14.80 -3.33 1.09
C ILE A 89 -13.98 -4.46 0.47
N GLY A 90 -14.52 -5.25 -0.46
CA GLY A 90 -13.79 -6.34 -1.12
C GLY A 90 -12.65 -5.87 -2.03
N PRO A 91 -11.67 -6.74 -2.35
CA PRO A 91 -10.45 -6.37 -3.08
C PRO A 91 -10.71 -5.83 -4.49
N HIS A 92 -11.67 -6.39 -5.25
CA HIS A 92 -12.04 -5.87 -6.57
C HIS A 92 -12.74 -4.51 -6.49
N ALA A 93 -13.57 -4.30 -5.47
CA ALA A 93 -14.23 -3.00 -5.27
C ALA A 93 -13.24 -1.94 -4.79
N LEU A 94 -12.23 -2.33 -4.00
CA LEU A 94 -11.08 -1.47 -3.69
C LEU A 94 -10.31 -1.12 -4.96
N LEU A 95 -9.99 -2.10 -5.82
CA LEU A 95 -9.35 -1.85 -7.12
C LEU A 95 -10.13 -0.84 -7.97
N ASP A 96 -11.46 -0.96 -8.03
CA ASP A 96 -12.32 -0.01 -8.75
C ASP A 96 -12.22 1.40 -8.17
N ALA A 97 -12.19 1.54 -6.84
CA ALA A 97 -12.03 2.82 -6.16
C ALA A 97 -10.64 3.44 -6.42
N LEU A 98 -9.56 2.66 -6.38
CA LEU A 98 -8.22 3.12 -6.71
C LEU A 98 -8.16 3.66 -8.14
N GLN A 99 -8.71 2.91 -9.10
CA GLN A 99 -8.74 3.34 -10.51
C GLN A 99 -9.58 4.62 -10.71
N ALA A 100 -10.66 4.79 -9.95
CA ALA A 100 -11.46 6.02 -9.98
C ALA A 100 -10.65 7.24 -9.51
N ILE A 101 -9.87 7.10 -8.44
CA ILE A 101 -8.97 8.15 -7.94
C ILE A 101 -7.92 8.51 -8.99
N GLU A 102 -7.26 7.52 -9.58
CA GLU A 102 -6.27 7.76 -10.64
C GLU A 102 -6.85 8.53 -11.83
N ASN A 103 -8.06 8.15 -12.27
CA ASN A 103 -8.75 8.83 -13.36
C ASN A 103 -9.08 10.29 -12.99
N ALA A 104 -9.48 10.55 -11.75
CA ALA A 104 -9.72 11.91 -11.25
C ALA A 104 -8.43 12.76 -11.19
N HIS A 105 -7.28 12.13 -10.97
CA HIS A 105 -5.95 12.73 -11.06
C HIS A 105 -5.43 12.87 -12.50
N GLY A 106 -6.24 12.55 -13.51
CA GLY A 106 -5.90 12.75 -14.92
C GLY A 106 -4.99 11.68 -15.50
N ARG A 107 -4.91 10.49 -14.89
CA ARG A 107 -4.13 9.36 -15.43
C ARG A 107 -4.58 9.04 -16.87
N ARG A 108 -3.66 9.14 -17.83
CA ARG A 108 -3.87 8.75 -19.23
C ARG A 108 -3.15 7.44 -19.51
N ARG A 109 -3.90 6.36 -19.76
CA ARG A 109 -3.31 5.04 -20.10
C ARG A 109 -2.83 5.06 -21.56
N GLY A 110 -1.52 5.05 -21.76
CA GLY A 110 -0.88 4.96 -23.08
C GLY A 110 -0.41 3.56 -23.45
N ALA A 111 0.03 3.36 -24.70
CA ALA A 111 0.56 2.07 -25.18
C ALA A 111 1.95 1.74 -24.62
N VAL A 112 2.72 2.75 -24.18
CA VAL A 112 4.07 2.59 -23.63
C VAL A 112 3.97 2.35 -22.12
N ARG A 113 4.64 1.30 -21.63
CA ARG A 113 4.74 1.01 -20.19
C ARG A 113 5.74 1.96 -19.52
N TRP A 114 5.57 2.19 -18.21
CA TRP A 114 6.51 2.95 -17.36
C TRP A 114 6.75 4.41 -17.79
N THR A 115 5.73 5.05 -18.36
CA THR A 115 5.73 6.48 -18.67
C THR A 115 5.52 7.35 -17.42
N PRO A 116 5.84 8.65 -17.46
CA PRO A 116 5.46 9.58 -16.40
C PRO A 116 3.96 9.60 -16.14
N ARG A 117 3.56 9.86 -14.89
CA ARG A 117 2.16 9.87 -14.44
C ARG A 117 1.95 10.82 -13.26
N THR A 118 0.75 11.39 -13.22
CA THR A 118 0.27 12.25 -12.12
C THR A 118 -0.01 11.44 -10.86
N LEU A 119 -0.53 10.22 -11.00
CA LEU A 119 -0.75 9.28 -9.89
C LEU A 119 -0.83 7.84 -10.40
N ASP A 120 -0.28 6.92 -9.61
CA ASP A 120 -0.39 5.47 -9.69
C ASP A 120 -0.75 4.92 -8.31
N LEU A 121 -1.74 4.04 -8.24
CA LEU A 121 -2.22 3.37 -7.04
C LEU A 121 -2.25 1.85 -7.30
N ASP A 122 -1.27 1.16 -6.73
CA ASP A 122 -1.14 -0.30 -6.86
C ASP A 122 -1.69 -0.99 -5.61
N LEU A 123 -2.68 -1.89 -5.76
CA LEU A 123 -3.09 -2.79 -4.66
C LEU A 123 -2.02 -3.87 -4.45
N LEU A 124 -1.20 -3.71 -3.41
CA LEU A 124 -0.05 -4.55 -3.13
C LEU A 124 -0.43 -5.84 -2.41
N LEU A 125 -1.22 -5.72 -1.34
CA LEU A 125 -1.63 -6.80 -0.46
C LEU A 125 -3.10 -6.62 -0.06
N TYR A 126 -3.79 -7.73 0.22
CA TYR A 126 -5.15 -7.71 0.76
C TYR A 126 -5.34 -8.89 1.72
N GLY A 127 -5.12 -8.65 3.01
CA GLY A 127 -5.00 -9.68 4.04
C GLY A 127 -3.96 -10.72 3.63
N ASN A 128 -4.29 -11.99 3.85
CA ASN A 128 -3.48 -13.14 3.39
C ASN A 128 -4.01 -13.72 2.07
N GLN A 129 -4.82 -12.98 1.32
CA GLN A 129 -5.44 -13.49 0.10
C GLN A 129 -4.40 -13.61 -1.02
N VAL A 130 -4.54 -14.69 -1.79
CA VAL A 130 -3.86 -14.86 -3.08
C VAL A 130 -4.93 -14.82 -4.15
N ILE A 131 -4.91 -13.77 -4.96
CA ILE A 131 -5.89 -13.51 -6.03
C ILE A 131 -5.13 -13.51 -7.34
N ALA A 132 -5.62 -14.27 -8.31
CA ALA A 132 -5.08 -14.32 -9.66
C ALA A 132 -6.23 -14.50 -10.64
N ASP A 133 -6.77 -13.38 -11.11
CA ASP A 133 -7.79 -13.34 -12.15
C ASP A 133 -7.44 -12.30 -13.24
N GLU A 134 -8.32 -12.14 -14.22
CA GLU A 134 -8.09 -11.25 -15.37
C GLU A 134 -7.91 -9.78 -14.99
N ARG A 135 -8.43 -9.34 -13.84
CA ARG A 135 -8.44 -7.93 -13.42
C ARG A 135 -7.43 -7.66 -12.31
N LEU A 136 -7.18 -8.63 -11.43
CA LEU A 136 -6.44 -8.43 -10.21
C LEU A 136 -5.45 -9.57 -9.92
N THR A 137 -4.23 -9.17 -9.54
CA THR A 137 -3.21 -10.07 -8.99
C THR A 137 -2.77 -9.55 -7.63
N VAL A 138 -2.99 -10.34 -6.57
CA VAL A 138 -2.56 -10.03 -5.19
C VAL A 138 -1.89 -11.28 -4.60
N PRO A 139 -0.70 -11.17 -3.97
CA PRO A 139 0.16 -10.00 -3.89
C PRO A 139 0.53 -9.44 -5.26
N HIS A 140 0.75 -8.12 -5.35
CA HIS A 140 1.08 -7.49 -6.62
C HIS A 140 2.33 -8.13 -7.23
N ARG A 141 2.24 -8.52 -8.51
CA ARG A 141 3.25 -9.30 -9.25
C ARG A 141 4.69 -8.80 -9.06
N GLU A 142 4.89 -7.49 -9.15
CA GLU A 142 6.23 -6.87 -9.10
C GLU A 142 6.60 -6.33 -7.71
N LEU A 143 5.78 -6.59 -6.68
CA LEU A 143 6.02 -6.09 -5.32
C LEU A 143 7.42 -6.47 -4.82
N ALA A 144 7.76 -7.76 -4.93
CA ALA A 144 9.04 -8.30 -4.47
C ALA A 144 10.27 -7.81 -5.27
N ASN A 145 10.05 -7.16 -6.42
CA ASN A 145 11.12 -6.68 -7.31
C ASN A 145 11.33 -5.17 -7.24
N ARG A 146 10.62 -4.44 -6.36
CA ARG A 146 10.60 -2.98 -6.34
C ARG A 146 11.03 -2.44 -4.99
N ALA A 147 12.24 -1.88 -4.93
CA ALA A 147 12.78 -1.28 -3.70
C ALA A 147 11.91 -0.12 -3.19
N PHE A 148 11.34 0.70 -4.09
CA PHE A 148 10.42 1.78 -3.75
C PHE A 148 9.06 1.31 -3.21
N VAL A 149 8.80 0.00 -3.21
CA VAL A 149 7.65 -0.63 -2.52
C VAL A 149 8.11 -1.30 -1.24
N LEU A 150 9.20 -2.08 -1.29
CA LEU A 150 9.69 -2.86 -0.16
C LEU A 150 10.20 -1.99 0.99
N VAL A 151 10.93 -0.91 0.70
CA VAL A 151 11.49 -0.02 1.73
C VAL A 151 10.36 0.68 2.52
N PRO A 152 9.37 1.35 1.88
CA PRO A 152 8.26 1.92 2.64
C PRO A 152 7.37 0.87 3.32
N LEU A 153 7.20 -0.32 2.73
CA LEU A 153 6.45 -1.40 3.37
C LEU A 153 7.16 -1.89 4.65
N ASN A 154 8.48 -1.96 4.64
CA ASN A 154 9.28 -2.34 5.81
C ASN A 154 9.29 -1.27 6.90
N GLU A 155 9.23 0.01 6.53
CA GLU A 155 9.03 1.10 7.50
C GLU A 155 7.69 0.95 8.23
N LEU A 156 6.64 0.54 7.51
CA LEU A 156 5.37 0.20 8.14
C LEU A 156 5.54 -1.03 9.04
N ASP A 157 5.93 -2.16 8.49
CA ASP A 157 5.94 -3.41 9.25
C ASP A 157 7.05 -4.31 8.73
N SER A 158 8.16 -4.36 9.47
CA SER A 158 9.32 -5.17 9.11
C SER A 158 9.03 -6.66 9.13
N ASP A 159 8.00 -7.07 9.86
CA ASP A 159 7.56 -8.47 9.96
C ASP A 159 6.39 -8.78 9.00
N LYS A 160 6.09 -7.87 8.06
CA LYS A 160 4.98 -8.05 7.12
C LYS A 160 5.20 -9.30 6.28
N VAL A 161 4.25 -10.22 6.39
CA VAL A 161 4.21 -11.43 5.56
C VAL A 161 3.61 -11.11 4.20
N ILE A 162 4.34 -11.44 3.15
CA ILE A 162 3.87 -11.36 1.76
C ILE A 162 3.59 -12.79 1.29
N PRO A 163 2.32 -13.19 1.07
CA PRO A 163 1.97 -14.54 0.65
C PRO A 163 2.77 -15.03 -0.58
N GLY A 164 3.41 -16.18 -0.45
CA GLY A 164 4.19 -16.79 -1.53
C GLY A 164 5.55 -16.13 -1.82
N GLN A 165 6.01 -15.21 -0.97
CA GLN A 165 7.33 -14.60 -1.08
C GLN A 165 8.20 -14.94 0.15
N PRO A 166 9.55 -14.85 0.03
CA PRO A 166 10.45 -14.86 1.18
C PRO A 166 10.13 -13.75 2.20
N PRO A 167 10.68 -13.83 3.43
CA PRO A 167 10.60 -12.76 4.40
C PRO A 167 11.05 -11.41 3.83
N LEU A 168 10.42 -10.32 4.27
CA LEU A 168 10.68 -8.97 3.77
C LEU A 168 12.16 -8.57 3.90
N ALA A 169 12.82 -8.97 4.98
CA ALA A 169 14.24 -8.74 5.19
C ALA A 169 15.13 -9.41 4.12
N GLU A 170 14.78 -10.62 3.65
CA GLU A 170 15.53 -11.31 2.59
C GLU A 170 15.32 -10.63 1.24
N LEU A 171 14.10 -10.19 0.94
CA LEU A 171 13.79 -9.41 -0.26
C LEU A 171 14.59 -8.10 -0.31
N LEU A 172 14.66 -7.38 0.81
CA LEU A 172 15.43 -6.14 0.94
C LEU A 172 16.94 -6.37 0.79
N ALA A 173 17.46 -7.47 1.32
CA ALA A 173 18.87 -7.83 1.17
C ALA A 173 19.24 -8.18 -0.29
N ALA A 174 18.27 -8.58 -1.10
CA ALA A 174 18.47 -9.00 -2.49
C ALA A 174 18.32 -7.87 -3.53
N ILE A 175 17.97 -6.65 -3.12
CA ILE A 175 17.68 -5.53 -4.04
C ILE A 175 18.46 -4.26 -3.67
N ASP A 176 18.83 -3.47 -4.68
CA ASP A 176 19.45 -2.17 -4.45
C ASP A 176 18.42 -1.18 -3.90
N THR A 177 18.71 -0.66 -2.70
CA THR A 177 17.89 0.33 -1.98
C THR A 177 18.53 1.71 -1.93
N SER A 178 19.72 1.89 -2.50
CA SER A 178 20.50 3.14 -2.39
C SER A 178 19.82 4.37 -2.98
N GLY A 179 18.94 4.16 -3.97
CA GLY A 179 18.15 5.23 -4.60
C GLY A 179 16.85 5.58 -3.87
N ILE A 180 16.54 4.94 -2.73
CA ILE A 180 15.28 5.15 -2.01
C ILE A 180 15.51 6.16 -0.88
N VAL A 181 15.29 7.45 -1.19
CA VAL A 181 15.66 8.54 -0.29
C VAL A 181 14.41 9.11 0.38
N PRO A 182 14.29 9.11 1.72
CA PRO A 182 13.13 9.69 2.40
C PRO A 182 13.06 11.20 2.15
N ILE A 183 11.87 11.71 1.90
CA ILE A 183 11.56 13.12 1.81
C ILE A 183 11.15 13.56 3.22
N PRO A 184 11.88 14.51 3.85
CA PRO A 184 11.50 15.00 5.16
C PRO A 184 10.11 15.64 5.09
N PRO A 185 9.30 15.52 6.15
CA PRO A 185 8.05 16.28 6.22
C PRO A 185 8.39 17.77 6.08
N PRO A 186 7.53 18.59 5.46
CA PRO A 186 7.75 20.03 5.41
C PRO A 186 7.93 20.53 6.84
N GLU A 187 8.94 21.36 7.04
CA GLU A 187 9.16 22.01 8.34
C GLU A 187 7.90 22.80 8.68
N ALA A 188 7.47 22.75 9.96
CA ALA A 188 6.23 23.38 10.42
C ALA A 188 6.16 24.90 10.12
N GLU A 189 7.29 25.51 9.79
CA GLU A 189 7.46 26.93 9.49
C GLU A 189 6.93 27.34 8.10
N GLU A 190 6.79 26.43 7.13
CA GLU A 190 6.26 26.77 5.80
C GLU A 190 4.73 26.94 5.76
N PHE A 191 4.03 26.62 6.86
CA PHE A 191 2.58 26.85 6.99
C PHE A 191 2.20 28.20 7.60
N PHE A 192 3.10 28.81 8.36
CA PHE A 192 2.92 30.14 8.93
C PHE A 192 3.78 31.13 8.15
N GLY A 193 3.36 31.40 6.91
CA GLY A 193 3.84 32.57 6.20
C GLY A 193 3.75 33.80 7.11
N GLU A 194 4.91 34.45 7.29
CA GLU A 194 5.09 35.82 7.75
C GLU A 194 3.88 36.46 8.46
N THR A 195 3.78 36.22 9.77
CA THR A 195 3.11 37.20 10.63
C THR A 195 3.98 37.47 11.86
N GLY A 196 4.76 38.53 11.77
CA GLY A 196 5.21 39.28 12.94
C GLY A 196 6.71 39.54 13.01
N ARG A 197 7.20 40.56 12.32
CA ARG A 197 7.29 41.95 12.83
C ARG A 197 7.82 42.89 11.75
#